data_AF-A0A534PYM1-F1
#
_entry.id   AF-A0A534PYM1-F1
#
_cell.length_a   1.000
_cell.length_b   1.000
_cell.length_c   1.000
_cell.angle_alpha   90.00
_cell.angle_beta   90.00
_cell.angle_gamma   90.00
#
_symmetry.space_group_name_H-M   'P 1'
#
loop_
_entity.id
_entity.type
_entity.pdbx_description
1 polymer ?
#
loop_
_entity_poly.entity_id
_entity_poly.type
_entity_poly.pdbx_seq_one_letter_code
_entity_poly.pdbx_strand_id
1 'polypeptide(L)'
;MLGPGRRAWLALALGLFVAAGCRRQPLPAERPGPTRVDEALGHLHVLMLNGGGSKAINYQSHLLHVQQLLDVLFHAGVRPERVSVFSADGPDPAQDLAVRDVQPEPEFWLLRGTRLEHPLATPITYANSSVPGVELQAATKDNLRRWFKRAHRSLGARDTLL
;
A
#
# COMPACT_ATOMS: atom_id res chain seq x y z
N MET A 1 -61.33 -62.33 47.02
CA MET A 1 -60.69 -62.95 48.20
C MET A 1 -59.19 -62.91 48.02
N LEU A 2 -58.48 -62.63 49.12
CA LEU A 2 -57.03 -62.44 49.34
C LEU A 2 -56.42 -61.08 48.97
N GLY A 3 -56.21 -60.26 50.01
CA GLY A 3 -55.35 -59.08 50.01
C GLY A 3 -53.90 -59.42 50.41
N PRO A 4 -53.26 -58.61 51.29
CA PRO A 4 -52.39 -57.48 50.95
C PRO A 4 -50.91 -57.79 51.24
N GLY A 5 -49.98 -57.02 50.66
CA GLY A 5 -48.55 -57.22 50.91
C GLY A 5 -47.70 -55.98 50.64
N ARG A 6 -47.69 -55.05 51.60
CA ARG A 6 -46.61 -54.06 51.78
C ARG A 6 -45.27 -54.78 51.80
N ARG A 7 -44.29 -54.35 51.00
CA ARG A 7 -42.86 -54.50 51.32
C ARG A 7 -42.01 -53.49 50.55
N ALA A 8 -41.23 -52.77 51.34
CA ALA A 8 -39.92 -52.20 51.04
C ALA A 8 -39.85 -51.04 50.04
N TRP A 9 -39.77 -49.86 50.65
CA TRP A 9 -38.97 -48.73 50.22
C TRP A 9 -37.56 -49.14 49.74
N LEU A 10 -36.98 -48.25 48.93
CA LEU A 10 -35.57 -48.18 48.49
C LEU A 10 -35.19 -49.04 47.28
N ALA A 11 -35.19 -48.40 46.10
CA ALA A 11 -33.97 -48.29 45.30
C ALA A 11 -34.18 -47.27 44.16
N LEU A 12 -33.37 -46.21 44.20
CA LEU A 12 -32.81 -45.48 43.06
C LEU A 12 -33.83 -45.04 41.98
N ALA A 13 -34.40 -43.83 42.01
CA ALA A 13 -33.67 -42.57 41.86
C ALA A 13 -32.45 -42.69 40.94
N LEU A 14 -32.66 -43.02 39.67
CA LEU A 14 -31.62 -42.93 38.66
C LEU A 14 -32.18 -42.34 37.35
N GLY A 15 -31.71 -41.13 37.02
CA GLY A 15 -31.59 -40.74 35.62
C GLY A 15 -32.52 -39.65 35.08
N LEU A 16 -33.07 -38.77 35.91
CA LEU A 16 -33.75 -37.56 35.41
C LEU A 16 -32.79 -36.35 35.41
N PHE A 17 -31.74 -36.37 34.58
CA PHE A 17 -30.90 -35.20 34.32
C PHE A 17 -30.22 -35.28 32.94
N VAL A 18 -30.99 -35.04 31.88
CA VAL A 18 -30.43 -34.71 30.55
C VAL A 18 -31.02 -33.38 30.11
N ALA A 19 -30.63 -32.29 30.78
CA ALA A 19 -30.97 -30.94 30.35
C ALA A 19 -30.06 -29.88 31.01
N ALA A 20 -28.74 -30.00 30.92
CA ALA A 20 -27.82 -28.91 31.28
C ALA A 20 -26.40 -29.17 30.74
N GLY A 21 -26.19 -29.03 29.42
CA GLY A 21 -24.87 -29.33 28.84
C GLY A 21 -24.39 -28.45 27.69
N CYS A 22 -25.27 -27.75 26.96
CA CYS A 22 -24.82 -26.86 25.89
C CYS A 22 -24.44 -25.48 26.44
N ARG A 23 -23.33 -25.41 27.19
CA ARG A 23 -22.60 -24.14 27.32
C ARG A 23 -22.05 -23.83 25.94
N ARG A 24 -22.64 -22.85 25.25
CA ARG A 24 -22.02 -22.22 24.07
C ARG A 24 -20.65 -21.72 24.52
N GLN A 25 -19.57 -22.37 24.06
CA GLN A 25 -18.26 -21.78 24.17
C GLN A 25 -18.29 -20.46 23.41
N PRO A 26 -17.91 -19.33 24.03
CA PRO A 26 -17.66 -18.11 23.29
C PRO A 26 -16.63 -18.44 22.21
N LEU A 27 -16.91 -18.07 20.96
CA LEU A 27 -15.88 -18.10 19.92
C LEU A 27 -14.66 -17.33 20.47
N PRO A 28 -13.43 -17.84 20.26
CA PRO A 28 -12.23 -17.09 20.58
C PRO A 28 -12.39 -15.69 20.01
N ALA A 29 -12.20 -14.66 20.84
CA ALA A 29 -12.22 -13.28 20.36
C ALA A 29 -11.31 -13.20 19.13
N GLU A 30 -11.88 -12.77 18.00
CA GLU A 30 -11.13 -12.53 16.78
C GLU A 30 -9.95 -11.63 17.16
N ARG A 31 -8.72 -12.11 16.93
CA ARG A 31 -7.54 -11.27 17.19
C ARG A 31 -7.76 -9.99 16.39
N PRO A 32 -7.62 -8.80 17.00
CA PRO A 32 -7.72 -7.58 16.22
C PRO A 32 -6.76 -7.72 15.03
N GLY A 33 -7.29 -7.57 13.83
CA GLY A 33 -6.48 -7.53 12.62
C GLY A 33 -5.41 -6.46 12.77
N PRO A 34 -4.31 -6.53 12.00
CA PRO A 34 -3.29 -5.49 12.03
C PRO A 34 -3.97 -4.12 11.85
N THR A 35 -3.76 -3.22 12.82
CA THR A 35 -4.30 -1.86 12.79
C THR A 35 -3.84 -1.22 11.49
N ARG A 36 -4.79 -0.69 10.70
CA ARG A 36 -4.43 0.04 9.47
C ARG A 36 -3.49 1.19 9.86
N VAL A 37 -2.45 1.43 9.07
CA VAL A 37 -1.46 2.49 9.34
C VAL A 37 -2.16 3.84 9.53
N ASP A 38 -3.21 4.09 8.73
CA ASP A 38 -4.06 5.28 8.77
C ASP A 38 -4.81 5.53 10.08
N GLU A 39 -5.00 4.49 10.91
CA GLU A 39 -5.65 4.57 12.22
C GLU A 39 -4.62 4.73 13.35
N ALA A 40 -3.39 4.23 13.17
CA ALA A 40 -2.36 4.21 14.20
C ALA A 40 -1.53 5.50 14.30
N LEU A 41 -1.30 6.22 13.20
CA LEU A 41 -0.35 7.35 13.13
C LEU A 41 -0.98 8.74 13.30
N GLY A 42 -2.27 8.84 13.59
CA GLY A 42 -3.04 9.95 13.00
C GLY A 42 -2.98 9.83 11.48
N HIS A 43 -3.69 10.66 10.74
CA HIS A 43 -3.87 10.35 9.33
C HIS A 43 -2.56 10.55 8.55
N LEU A 44 -2.09 9.51 7.83
CA LEU A 44 -0.89 9.58 6.99
C LEU A 44 -1.24 10.24 5.65
N HIS A 45 -0.55 11.32 5.33
CA HIS A 45 -0.55 11.98 4.04
C HIS A 45 0.79 11.76 3.35
N VAL A 46 0.77 11.51 2.04
CA VAL A 46 1.98 11.20 1.28
C VAL A 46 2.10 12.16 0.10
N LEU A 47 3.26 12.81 -0.02
CA LEU A 47 3.64 13.65 -1.15
C LEU A 47 4.85 13.02 -1.86
N MET A 48 4.62 12.43 -3.02
CA MET A 48 5.69 11.89 -3.85
C MET A 48 6.10 12.88 -4.93
N LEU A 49 7.41 12.99 -5.19
CA LEU A 49 7.98 13.84 -6.23
C LEU A 49 8.90 13.02 -7.15
N ASN A 50 8.60 13.03 -8.44
CA ASN A 50 9.37 12.38 -9.50
C ASN A 50 9.71 13.38 -10.61
N GLY A 51 10.95 13.88 -10.64
CA GLY A 51 11.39 14.78 -11.70
C GLY A 51 11.02 16.26 -11.49
N GLY A 52 10.61 16.94 -12.56
CA GLY A 52 10.41 18.40 -12.60
C GLY A 52 11.62 19.20 -13.10
N GLY A 53 12.68 18.50 -13.53
CA GLY A 53 13.84 19.06 -14.22
C GLY A 53 13.71 18.96 -15.74
N SER A 54 14.76 18.52 -16.43
CA SER A 54 14.69 18.23 -17.87
C SER A 54 14.36 16.75 -18.12
N LYS A 55 13.71 16.45 -19.25
CA LYS A 55 13.41 15.05 -19.65
C LYS A 55 14.64 14.14 -19.68
N ALA A 56 15.83 14.69 -19.94
CA ALA A 56 17.09 13.94 -19.99
C ALA A 56 17.55 13.37 -18.64
N ILE A 57 17.00 13.85 -17.52
CA ILE A 57 17.33 13.38 -16.16
C ILE A 57 16.15 12.72 -15.45
N ASN A 58 14.98 12.64 -16.11
CA ASN A 58 13.79 11.97 -15.60
C ASN A 58 13.86 10.47 -15.95
N TYR A 59 14.77 9.72 -15.32
CA TYR A 59 14.95 8.31 -15.63
C TYR A 59 13.73 7.46 -15.24
N GLN A 60 13.44 6.43 -16.04
CA GLN A 60 12.40 5.43 -15.78
C GLN A 60 12.50 4.80 -14.37
N SER A 61 13.71 4.61 -13.85
CA SER A 61 13.92 4.08 -12.50
C SER A 61 13.24 4.92 -11.41
N HIS A 62 13.17 6.24 -11.57
CA HIS A 62 12.51 7.11 -10.61
C HIS A 62 10.99 6.89 -10.59
N LEU A 63 10.37 6.73 -11.77
CA LEU A 63 8.95 6.41 -11.88
C LEU A 63 8.65 5.01 -11.31
N LEU A 64 9.55 4.05 -11.52
CA LEU A 64 9.43 2.71 -10.95
C LEU A 64 9.43 2.74 -9.42
N HIS A 65 10.31 3.53 -8.80
CA HIS A 65 10.33 3.69 -7.34
C HIS A 65 9.00 4.27 -6.80
N VAL A 66 8.39 5.21 -7.53
CA VAL A 66 7.05 5.73 -7.17
C VAL A 66 6.00 4.64 -7.21
N GLN A 67 5.95 3.84 -8.28
CA GLN A 67 5.00 2.73 -8.41
C GLN A 67 5.17 1.71 -7.26
N GLN A 68 6.40 1.31 -6.97
CA GLN A 68 6.70 0.38 -5.88
C GLN A 68 6.30 0.92 -4.51
N LEU A 69 6.54 2.20 -4.25
CA LEU A 69 6.14 2.80 -2.97
C LEU A 69 4.62 2.92 -2.86
N LEU A 70 3.92 3.26 -3.94
CA LEU A 70 2.46 3.27 -3.99
C LEU A 70 1.88 1.89 -3.69
N ASP A 71 2.44 0.83 -4.28
CA ASP A 71 2.01 -0.53 -4.01
C ASP A 71 2.14 -0.88 -2.53
N VAL A 72 3.26 -0.51 -1.89
CA VAL A 72 3.48 -0.72 -0.44
C VAL A 72 2.46 0.06 0.39
N LEU A 73 2.23 1.34 0.08
CA LEU A 73 1.30 2.20 0.83
C LEU A 73 -0.14 1.73 0.72
N PHE A 74 -0.58 1.36 -0.49
CA PHE A 74 -1.93 0.86 -0.71
C PHE A 74 -2.14 -0.52 -0.07
N HIS A 75 -1.14 -1.41 -0.10
CA HIS A 75 -1.19 -2.65 0.67
C HIS A 75 -1.25 -2.43 2.18
N ALA A 76 -0.61 -1.37 2.69
CA ALA A 76 -0.67 -0.98 4.10
C ALA A 76 -2.00 -0.29 4.49
N GLY A 77 -2.90 -0.06 3.53
CA GLY A 77 -4.22 0.52 3.74
C GLY A 77 -4.25 2.05 3.73
N VAL A 78 -3.21 2.71 3.21
CA VAL A 78 -3.23 4.16 2.98
C VAL A 78 -4.24 4.47 1.89
N ARG A 79 -5.18 5.38 2.16
CA ARG A 79 -6.23 5.71 1.19
C ARG A 79 -5.69 6.56 0.03
N PRO A 80 -6.10 6.31 -1.22
CA PRO A 80 -5.63 7.08 -2.39
C PRO A 80 -5.80 8.59 -2.27
N GLU A 81 -6.87 9.06 -1.60
CA GLU A 81 -7.15 10.49 -1.45
C GLU A 81 -6.13 11.21 -0.54
N ARG A 82 -5.29 10.45 0.16
CA ARG A 82 -4.22 10.98 1.02
C ARG A 82 -2.85 10.97 0.33
N VAL A 83 -2.78 10.45 -0.89
CA VAL A 83 -1.55 10.37 -1.68
C VAL A 83 -1.60 11.40 -2.79
N SER A 84 -0.54 12.18 -2.95
CA SER A 84 -0.36 13.13 -4.03
C SER A 84 0.96 12.85 -4.74
N VAL A 85 0.91 12.59 -6.05
CA VAL A 85 2.10 12.31 -6.86
C VAL A 85 2.33 13.46 -7.84
N PHE A 86 3.50 14.08 -7.71
CA PHE A 86 4.00 15.07 -8.65
C PHE A 86 5.04 14.40 -9.54
N SER A 87 4.80 14.33 -10.85
CA SER A 87 5.70 13.69 -11.79
C SER A 87 5.87 14.57 -13.02
N ALA A 88 7.12 14.97 -13.31
CA ALA A 88 7.52 15.68 -14.53
C ALA A 88 6.47 16.69 -15.04
N ASP A 89 5.89 16.49 -16.23
CA ASP A 89 4.92 17.43 -16.82
C ASP A 89 3.46 17.12 -16.43
N GLY A 90 3.24 16.13 -15.56
CA GLY A 90 1.94 15.78 -15.00
C GLY A 90 1.07 15.06 -16.02
N PRO A 91 -0.15 15.56 -16.30
CA PRO A 91 -1.05 14.93 -17.27
C PRO A 91 -0.71 15.29 -18.73
N ASP A 92 0.34 16.07 -18.99
CA ASP A 92 0.75 16.41 -20.36
C ASP A 92 1.09 15.13 -21.14
N PRO A 93 0.52 14.93 -22.35
CA PRO A 93 0.82 13.75 -23.16
C PRO A 93 2.26 13.70 -23.68
N ALA A 94 3.05 14.77 -23.56
CA ALA A 94 4.43 14.85 -24.03
C ALA A 94 5.35 13.77 -23.42
N GLN A 95 6.38 13.39 -24.17
CA GLN A 95 7.38 12.43 -23.70
C GLN A 95 8.36 13.11 -22.74
N ASP A 96 8.23 12.81 -21.46
CA ASP A 96 8.92 13.47 -20.35
C ASP A 96 9.83 12.52 -19.54
N LEU A 97 9.81 11.23 -19.85
CA LEU A 97 10.57 10.16 -19.18
C LEU A 97 11.71 9.65 -20.06
N ALA A 98 12.93 9.66 -19.56
CA ALA A 98 14.08 9.00 -20.17
C ALA A 98 14.03 7.49 -19.93
N VAL A 99 13.89 6.72 -21.00
CA VAL A 99 13.89 5.26 -21.00
C VAL A 99 15.14 4.78 -21.73
N ARG A 100 15.72 3.68 -21.26
CA ARG A 100 16.83 3.02 -21.95
C ARG A 100 16.57 1.53 -21.97
N ASP A 101 16.61 0.94 -23.16
CA ASP A 101 16.48 -0.50 -23.30
C ASP A 101 17.61 -1.23 -22.60
N VAL A 102 17.33 -2.46 -22.16
CA VAL A 102 18.35 -3.34 -21.60
C VAL A 102 19.45 -3.53 -22.65
N GLN A 103 20.69 -3.38 -22.23
CA GLN A 103 21.83 -3.64 -23.10
C GLN A 103 21.80 -5.12 -23.54
N PRO A 104 21.72 -5.41 -24.85
CA PRO A 104 21.50 -6.76 -25.32
C PRO A 104 22.77 -7.63 -25.21
N GLU A 105 23.96 -7.04 -25.32
CA GLU A 105 25.24 -7.74 -25.21
C GLU A 105 25.54 -8.12 -23.74
N PRO A 106 25.59 -9.42 -23.39
CA PRO A 106 25.85 -9.86 -22.02
C PRO A 106 27.21 -9.40 -21.50
N GLU A 107 28.20 -9.23 -22.38
CA GLU A 107 29.57 -8.84 -22.05
C GLU A 107 29.78 -7.33 -21.98
N PHE A 108 28.73 -6.52 -22.17
CA PHE A 108 28.87 -5.05 -22.18
C PHE A 108 29.45 -4.49 -20.87
N TRP A 109 29.29 -5.20 -19.75
CA TRP A 109 29.90 -4.83 -18.48
C TRP A 109 31.43 -4.71 -18.55
N LEU A 110 32.10 -5.36 -19.52
CA LEU A 110 33.54 -5.21 -19.75
C LEU A 110 33.93 -3.78 -20.13
N LEU A 111 33.00 -3.01 -20.70
CA LEU A 111 33.22 -1.61 -21.06
C LEU A 111 33.01 -0.65 -19.89
N ARG A 112 32.53 -1.12 -18.73
CA ARG A 112 32.22 -0.28 -17.57
C ARG A 112 33.46 0.52 -17.12
N GLY A 113 33.30 1.83 -17.00
CA GLY A 113 34.37 2.77 -16.62
C GLY A 113 35.34 3.13 -17.76
N THR A 114 35.16 2.56 -18.96
CA THR A 114 35.94 2.95 -20.14
C THR A 114 35.31 4.14 -20.85
N ARG A 115 36.07 4.79 -21.73
CA ARG A 115 35.56 5.87 -22.60
C ARG A 115 34.53 5.38 -23.63
N LEU A 116 34.41 4.05 -23.82
CA LEU A 116 33.50 3.43 -24.78
C LEU A 116 32.14 3.07 -24.16
N GLU A 117 31.99 3.10 -22.83
CA GLU A 117 30.74 2.72 -22.15
C GLU A 117 29.54 3.54 -22.62
N HIS A 118 29.64 4.87 -22.57
CA HIS A 118 28.51 5.73 -22.93
C HIS A 118 28.23 5.78 -24.45
N PRO A 119 29.26 5.90 -25.33
CA PRO A 119 29.02 5.93 -26.78
C PRO A 119 28.41 4.63 -27.36
N LEU A 120 28.66 3.49 -26.72
CA LEU A 120 28.16 2.18 -27.17
C LEU A 120 26.95 1.68 -26.36
N ALA A 121 26.56 2.38 -25.29
CA ALA A 121 25.38 2.04 -24.53
C ALA A 121 24.12 2.20 -25.39
N THR A 122 23.09 1.39 -25.09
CA THR A 122 21.77 1.54 -25.69
C THR A 122 21.31 3.01 -25.59
N PRO A 123 20.81 3.61 -26.68
CA PRO A 123 20.38 5.00 -26.66
C PRO A 123 19.23 5.25 -25.68
N ILE A 124 19.20 6.45 -25.10
CA ILE A 124 18.03 6.92 -24.36
C ILE A 124 16.94 7.29 -25.35
N THR A 125 15.75 6.73 -25.16
CA THR A 125 14.50 7.16 -25.81
C THR A 125 13.62 7.89 -24.80
N TYR A 126 12.57 8.55 -25.28
CA TYR A 126 11.63 9.26 -24.41
C TYR A 126 10.24 8.63 -24.48
N ALA A 127 9.58 8.53 -23.33
CA ALA A 127 8.23 8.01 -23.18
C ALA A 127 7.40 8.93 -22.27
N ASN A 128 6.09 8.70 -22.25
CA ASN A 128 5.18 9.40 -21.34
C ASN A 128 5.15 8.68 -19.98
N SER A 129 5.16 9.45 -18.89
CA SER A 129 4.98 8.95 -17.53
C SER A 129 3.51 8.68 -17.19
N SER A 130 3.17 7.44 -16.81
CA SER A 130 1.86 7.12 -16.24
C SER A 130 1.96 6.15 -15.06
N VAL A 131 1.00 6.26 -14.13
CA VAL A 131 0.84 5.34 -13.00
C VAL A 131 -0.62 4.88 -12.96
N PRO A 132 -0.90 3.57 -13.07
CA PRO A 132 -2.27 3.08 -13.01
C PRO A 132 -3.00 3.49 -11.73
N GLY A 133 -4.22 4.01 -11.87
CA GLY A 133 -5.07 4.37 -10.71
C GLY A 133 -4.63 5.61 -9.94
N VAL A 134 -3.60 6.35 -10.37
CA VAL A 134 -3.11 7.55 -9.71
C VAL A 134 -3.00 8.70 -10.70
N GLU A 135 -3.58 9.84 -10.36
CA GLU A 135 -3.44 11.07 -11.13
C GLU A 135 -2.07 11.72 -10.88
N LEU A 136 -1.31 11.96 -11.94
CA LEU A 136 -0.01 12.65 -11.88
C LEU A 136 -0.21 14.16 -12.02
N GLN A 137 0.33 14.92 -11.07
CA GLN A 137 0.38 16.38 -11.13
C GLN A 137 1.75 16.84 -11.66
N ALA A 138 1.81 17.96 -12.38
CA ALA A 138 3.08 18.45 -12.90
C ALA A 138 4.01 18.89 -11.76
N ALA A 139 5.25 18.41 -11.76
CA ALA A 139 6.26 18.58 -10.71
C ALA A 139 6.92 19.98 -10.72
N THR A 140 6.10 21.03 -10.81
CA THR A 140 6.57 22.41 -10.81
C THR A 140 6.59 23.00 -9.41
N LYS A 141 7.51 23.96 -9.17
CA LYS A 141 7.57 24.70 -7.89
C LYS A 141 6.23 25.34 -7.52
N ASP A 142 5.52 25.87 -8.51
CA ASP A 142 4.23 26.54 -8.28
C ASP A 142 3.12 25.56 -7.90
N ASN A 143 3.11 24.37 -8.51
CA ASN A 143 2.20 23.30 -8.14
C ASN A 143 2.46 22.80 -6.72
N LEU A 144 3.73 22.57 -6.36
CA LEU A 144 4.10 22.18 -5.00
C LEU A 144 3.71 23.25 -3.97
N ARG A 145 3.98 24.53 -4.25
CA ARG A 145 3.55 25.63 -3.38
C ARG A 145 2.04 25.66 -3.18
N ARG A 146 1.26 25.48 -4.25
CA ARG A 146 -0.21 25.39 -4.16
C ARG A 146 -0.65 24.19 -3.34
N TRP A 147 0.00 23.05 -3.51
CA TRP A 147 -0.28 21.84 -2.74
C TRP A 147 -0.03 22.07 -1.24
N PHE A 148 1.16 22.55 -0.85
CA PHE A 148 1.49 22.83 0.55
C PHE A 148 0.54 23.86 1.18
N LYS A 149 0.12 24.89 0.44
CA LYS A 149 -0.87 25.87 0.92
C LYS A 149 -2.23 25.24 1.22
N ARG A 150 -2.66 24.24 0.44
CA ARG A 150 -3.89 23.48 0.71
C ARG A 150 -3.68 22.51 1.87
N ALA A 151 -2.59 21.74 1.84
CA ALA A 151 -2.26 20.76 2.87
C ALA A 151 -2.16 21.39 4.26
N HIS A 152 -1.58 22.60 4.36
CA HIS A 152 -1.51 23.36 5.62
C HIS A 152 -2.89 23.61 6.26
N ARG A 153 -3.97 23.67 5.48
CA ARG A 153 -5.33 23.88 5.99
C ARG A 153 -6.02 22.59 6.41
N SER A 154 -5.56 21.45 5.92
CA SER A 154 -6.18 20.13 6.14
C SER A 154 -5.40 19.23 7.09
N LEU A 155 -4.08 19.43 7.23
CA LEU A 155 -3.23 18.66 8.13
C LEU A 155 -3.42 19.14 9.57
N GLY A 156 -3.87 18.23 10.43
CA GLY A 156 -3.96 18.43 11.87
C GLY A 156 -2.64 18.13 12.59
N ALA A 157 -2.54 18.53 13.86
CA ALA A 157 -1.33 18.34 14.68
C ALA A 157 -0.97 16.88 14.97
N ARG A 158 -1.87 15.94 14.68
CA ARG A 158 -1.64 14.50 14.84
C ARG A 158 -1.38 13.80 13.52
N ASP A 159 -1.51 14.49 12.39
CA ASP A 159 -1.31 13.90 11.08
C ASP A 159 0.18 13.81 10.76
N THR A 160 0.55 12.82 9.95
CA THR A 160 1.92 12.63 9.46
C THR A 160 1.96 13.00 7.98
N LEU A 161 2.92 13.83 7.59
CA LEU A 161 3.26 14.06 6.19
C LEU A 161 4.57 13.32 5.86
N LEU A 162 4.49 12.39 4.91
CA LEU A 162 5.62 11.70 4.29
C LEU A 162 5.94 12.35 2.94
#